data_AF-A0A544Y186-F1
#
_entry.id   AF-A0A544Y186-F1
#
_cell.length_a   1.000
_cell.length_b   1.000
_cell.length_c   1.000
_cell.angle_alpha   90.00
_cell.angle_beta   90.00
_cell.angle_gamma   90.00
#
_symmetry.space_group_name_H-M   'P 1'
#
loop_
_entity.id
_entity.type
_entity.pdbx_description
1 polymer ?
#
loop_
_entity_poly.entity_id
_entity_poly.type
_entity_poly.pdbx_seq_one_letter_code
_entity_poly.pdbx_strand_id
1 'polypeptide(L)'
;MDLIEIIADDLKLDLAPYLAEWESNTTEAAARHMAWLMHDFTVAVAHGAEWYALLDRWIGGTAPAVILERGFFSASSPEVAQELSDALETHRIWSRH
;
A
#
# COMPACT_ATOMS: atom_id res chain seq x y z
N MET A 1 -1.06 17.36 -0.99
CA MET A 1 -0.89 16.89 -2.37
C MET A 1 0.17 15.85 -2.31
N ASP A 2 -0.28 14.63 -2.09
CA ASP A 2 0.60 13.51 -1.78
C ASP A 2 1.17 12.95 -3.08
N LEU A 3 2.33 12.29 -2.99
CA LEU A 3 3.08 11.82 -4.16
C LEU A 3 2.22 11.00 -5.13
N ILE A 4 1.22 10.29 -4.61
CA ILE A 4 0.32 9.43 -5.37
C ILE A 4 -0.70 10.26 -6.16
N GLU A 5 -1.21 11.36 -5.61
CA GLU A 5 -2.06 12.30 -6.35
C GLU A 5 -1.28 12.95 -7.51
N ILE A 6 0.00 13.26 -7.31
CA ILE A 6 0.87 13.80 -8.38
C ILE A 6 1.07 12.77 -9.51
N ILE A 7 1.32 11.51 -9.16
CA ILE A 7 1.54 10.44 -10.14
C ILE A 7 0.27 10.14 -10.95
N ALA A 8 -0.88 10.13 -10.29
CA ALA A 8 -2.14 9.75 -10.92
C ALA A 8 -2.82 10.92 -11.66
N ASP A 9 -2.86 12.12 -11.06
CA ASP A 9 -3.65 13.24 -11.55
C ASP A 9 -2.85 14.18 -12.47
N ASP A 10 -1.59 14.50 -12.09
CA ASP A 10 -0.72 15.36 -12.90
C ASP A 10 0.03 14.59 -14.00
N LEU A 11 0.52 13.38 -13.70
CA LEU A 11 1.37 12.62 -14.64
C LEU A 11 0.60 11.61 -15.50
N LYS A 12 -0.67 11.29 -15.16
CA LYS A 12 -1.52 10.32 -15.88
C LYS A 12 -0.81 9.00 -16.19
N LEU A 13 0.08 8.57 -15.29
CA LEU A 13 0.86 7.37 -15.49
C LEU A 13 -0.03 6.13 -15.29
N ASP A 14 0.17 5.14 -16.15
CA ASP A 14 -0.46 3.83 -15.95
C ASP A 14 0.06 3.24 -14.64
N LEU A 15 -0.86 2.99 -13.70
CA LEU A 15 -0.56 2.54 -12.35
C LEU A 15 -0.10 1.06 -12.34
N ALA A 16 -0.56 0.26 -13.31
CA ALA A 16 -0.28 -1.17 -13.37
C ALA A 16 1.22 -1.54 -13.36
N PRO A 17 2.11 -0.94 -14.18
CA PRO A 17 3.54 -1.25 -14.12
C PRO A 17 4.19 -0.89 -12.78
N TYR A 18 3.75 0.19 -12.12
CA TYR A 18 4.27 0.56 -10.81
C TYR A 18 3.86 -0.41 -9.71
N LEU A 19 2.59 -0.87 -9.74
CA LEU A 19 2.11 -1.89 -8.81
C LEU A 19 2.84 -3.22 -8.99
N ALA A 20 3.09 -3.62 -10.24
CA ALA A 20 3.87 -4.82 -10.54
C ALA A 20 5.32 -4.74 -10.04
N GLU A 21 5.96 -3.56 -10.15
CA GLU A 21 7.29 -3.34 -9.59
C GLU A 21 7.27 -3.46 -8.06
N TRP A 22 6.27 -2.89 -7.41
CA TRP A 22 6.10 -2.99 -5.96
C TRP A 22 5.89 -4.43 -5.48
N GLU A 23 5.13 -5.25 -6.21
CA GLU A 23 4.97 -6.68 -5.90
C GLU A 23 6.31 -7.44 -5.92
N SER A 24 7.23 -7.01 -6.77
CA SER A 24 8.56 -7.61 -6.87
C SER A 24 9.54 -7.11 -5.80
N ASN A 25 9.22 -6.01 -5.09
CA ASN A 25 10.11 -5.36 -4.13
C ASN A 25 9.82 -5.85 -2.70
N THR A 26 10.74 -6.62 -2.14
CA THR A 26 10.59 -7.26 -0.81
C THR A 26 11.45 -6.60 0.27
N THR A 27 11.84 -5.34 0.10
CA THR A 27 12.66 -4.62 1.08
C THR A 27 11.81 -4.10 2.24
N GLU A 28 12.42 -3.90 3.42
CA GLU A 28 11.74 -3.26 4.56
C GLU A 28 11.20 -1.88 4.18
N ALA A 29 11.94 -1.10 3.38
CA ALA A 29 11.48 0.20 2.90
C ALA A 29 10.19 0.09 2.07
N ALA A 30 10.07 -0.92 1.21
CA ALA A 30 8.84 -1.17 0.45
C ALA A 30 7.67 -1.55 1.39
N ALA A 31 7.93 -2.38 2.41
CA ALA A 31 6.90 -2.73 3.39
C ALA A 31 6.44 -1.53 4.23
N ARG A 32 7.35 -0.64 4.61
CA ARG A 32 7.01 0.59 5.34
C ARG A 32 6.26 1.59 4.47
N HIS A 33 6.63 1.73 3.20
CA HIS A 33 5.86 2.51 2.25
C HIS A 33 4.46 1.94 2.03
N MET A 34 4.31 0.61 2.03
CA MET A 34 2.99 -0.04 1.98
C MET A 34 2.16 0.30 3.22
N ALA A 35 2.74 0.18 4.41
CA ALA A 35 2.06 0.52 5.66
C ALA A 35 1.62 2.00 5.69
N TRP A 36 2.50 2.91 5.26
CA TRP A 36 2.17 4.32 5.11
C TRP A 36 1.04 4.55 4.12
N LEU A 37 1.12 3.94 2.93
CA LEU A 37 0.09 4.05 1.90
C LEU A 37 -1.27 3.61 2.44
N MET A 38 -1.32 2.48 3.11
CA MET A 38 -2.56 1.97 3.67
C MET A 38 -3.15 2.93 4.71
N HIS A 39 -2.32 3.48 5.59
CA HIS A 39 -2.79 4.45 6.59
C HIS A 39 -3.29 5.74 5.94
N ASP A 40 -2.52 6.34 5.04
CA ASP A 40 -2.86 7.60 4.39
C ASP A 40 -4.08 7.46 3.46
N PHE A 41 -4.14 6.37 2.69
CA PHE A 41 -5.26 6.08 1.80
C PHE A 41 -6.56 5.88 2.58
N THR A 42 -6.54 5.31 3.80
CA THR A 42 -7.73 5.23 4.67
C THR A 42 -8.25 6.61 5.09
N VAL A 43 -7.35 7.60 5.22
CA VAL A 43 -7.67 8.97 5.66
C VAL A 43 -8.15 9.83 4.48
N ALA A 44 -7.67 9.57 3.27
CA ALA A 44 -7.86 10.40 2.09
C ALA A 44 -9.01 9.99 1.15
N VAL A 45 -9.88 9.03 1.51
CA VAL A 45 -10.97 8.57 0.62
C VAL A 45 -12.00 9.67 0.36
N ALA A 46 -11.77 10.44 -0.70
CA ALA A 46 -12.77 10.95 -1.62
C ALA A 46 -12.07 11.59 -2.81
N HIS A 47 -11.98 10.95 -3.98
CA HIS A 47 -12.11 11.63 -5.28
C HIS A 47 -12.45 10.61 -6.39
N GLY A 48 -13.50 10.90 -7.15
CA GLY A 48 -14.16 10.00 -8.11
C GLY A 48 -13.39 9.74 -9.41
N ALA A 49 -12.08 9.51 -9.33
CA ALA A 49 -11.24 9.18 -10.47
C ALA A 49 -10.98 7.67 -10.56
N GLU A 50 -10.95 7.14 -11.78
CA GLU A 50 -10.78 5.71 -12.10
C GLU A 50 -9.50 5.11 -11.46
N TRP A 51 -8.47 5.94 -11.28
CA TRP A 51 -7.22 5.53 -10.66
C TRP A 51 -7.39 5.14 -9.18
N TYR A 52 -8.24 5.84 -8.42
CA TYR A 52 -8.52 5.49 -7.02
C TYR A 52 -9.19 4.13 -6.92
N ALA A 53 -10.12 3.82 -7.83
CA ALA A 53 -10.80 2.52 -7.86
C ALA A 53 -9.83 1.37 -8.20
N LEU A 54 -8.83 1.62 -9.05
CA LEU A 54 -7.78 0.65 -9.35
C LEU A 54 -6.86 0.43 -8.15
N LEU A 55 -6.42 1.50 -7.49
CA LEU A 55 -5.57 1.42 -6.31
C LEU A 55 -6.30 0.76 -5.14
N ASP A 56 -7.56 1.14 -4.88
CA ASP A 56 -8.43 0.55 -3.86
C ASP A 56 -8.57 -0.97 -4.06
N ARG A 57 -8.91 -1.39 -5.29
CA ARG A 57 -8.99 -2.81 -5.64
C ARG A 57 -7.67 -3.55 -5.43
N TRP A 58 -6.55 -2.91 -5.76
CA TRP A 58 -5.24 -3.53 -5.58
C TRP A 58 -4.84 -3.62 -4.10
N ILE A 59 -5.11 -2.58 -3.31
CA ILE A 59 -4.90 -2.57 -1.85
C ILE A 59 -5.73 -3.66 -1.17
N GLY A 60 -6.97 -3.89 -1.62
CA GLY A 60 -7.79 -5.01 -1.14
C GLY A 60 -7.30 -6.40 -1.58
N GLY A 61 -6.36 -6.47 -2.52
CA GLY A 61 -5.79 -7.70 -3.05
C GLY A 61 -4.77 -8.39 -2.14
N THR A 62 -4.22 -9.50 -2.58
CA THR A 62 -3.26 -10.31 -1.79
C THR A 62 -1.84 -9.73 -1.77
N ALA A 63 -1.46 -8.93 -2.77
CA ALA A 63 -0.11 -8.39 -2.91
C ALA A 63 0.34 -7.55 -1.69
N PRO A 64 -0.46 -6.58 -1.20
CA PRO A 64 -0.11 -5.82 0.01
C PRO A 64 0.14 -6.69 1.23
N ALA A 65 -0.71 -7.69 1.48
CA ALA A 65 -0.52 -8.63 2.60
C ALA A 65 0.82 -9.35 2.50
N VAL A 66 1.18 -9.84 1.31
CA VAL A 66 2.47 -10.54 1.09
C VAL A 66 3.66 -9.61 1.33
N ILE A 67 3.58 -8.35 0.88
CA ILE A 67 4.64 -7.35 1.08
C ILE A 67 4.81 -7.07 2.58
N LEU A 68 3.70 -6.83 3.29
CA LEU A 68 3.71 -6.52 4.72
C LEU A 68 4.16 -7.71 5.57
N GLU A 69 3.69 -8.93 5.29
CA GLU A 69 4.10 -10.15 6.01
C GLU A 69 5.59 -10.41 5.87
N ARG A 70 6.12 -10.28 4.65
CA ARG A 70 7.57 -10.44 4.42
C ARG A 70 8.36 -9.37 5.15
N GLY A 71 7.92 -8.11 5.06
CA GLY A 71 8.53 -7.00 5.79
C GLY A 71 8.54 -7.24 7.30
N PHE A 72 7.43 -7.71 7.86
CA PHE A 72 7.28 -8.05 9.27
C PHE A 72 8.30 -9.09 9.71
N PHE A 73 8.44 -10.20 8.96
CA PHE A 73 9.41 -11.24 9.29
C PHE A 73 10.87 -10.79 9.13
N SER A 74 11.13 -9.80 8.28
CA SER A 74 12.48 -9.24 8.05
C SER A 74 12.77 -7.97 8.84
N ALA A 75 11.86 -7.52 9.71
CA ALA A 75 11.93 -6.22 10.35
C ALA A 75 13.21 -6.04 11.16
N SER A 76 13.88 -4.91 10.95
CA SER A 76 15.13 -4.57 11.63
C SER A 76 14.94 -4.19 13.10
N SER A 77 13.73 -3.87 13.53
CA SER A 77 13.40 -3.54 14.91
C SER A 77 11.98 -3.95 15.32
N PRO A 78 11.72 -4.11 16.64
CA PRO A 78 10.37 -4.38 17.16
C PRO A 78 9.36 -3.30 16.79
N GLU A 79 9.78 -2.04 16.71
CA GLU A 79 8.92 -0.91 16.35
C GLU A 79 8.47 -1.03 14.89
N VAL A 80 9.38 -1.39 13.97
CA VAL A 80 9.04 -1.63 12.57
C VAL A 80 8.13 -2.86 12.45
N ALA A 81 8.39 -3.93 13.20
CA ALA A 81 7.51 -5.10 13.22
C ALA A 81 6.09 -4.74 13.70
N GLN A 82 5.96 -3.90 14.72
CA GLN A 82 4.65 -3.45 15.20
C GLN A 82 3.91 -2.62 14.14
N GLU A 83 4.60 -1.66 13.51
CA GLU A 83 4.04 -0.82 12.44
C GLU A 83 3.47 -1.68 11.29
N LEU A 84 4.23 -2.69 10.86
CA LEU A 84 3.81 -3.60 9.79
C LEU A 84 2.69 -4.54 10.22
N SER A 85 2.67 -4.96 11.49
CA SER A 85 1.57 -5.75 12.06
C SER A 85 0.27 -4.96 12.10
N ASP A 86 0.31 -3.68 12.47
CA ASP A 86 -0.87 -2.81 12.51
C ASP A 86 -1.43 -2.58 11.09
N ALA A 87 -0.54 -2.44 10.10
CA ALA A 87 -0.92 -2.36 8.70
C ALA A 87 -1.54 -3.67 8.18
N LEU A 88 -1.03 -4.84 8.60
CA LEU A 88 -1.63 -6.15 8.26
C LEU A 88 -3.04 -6.31 8.82
N GLU A 89 -3.27 -5.89 10.06
CA GLU A 89 -4.62 -5.92 10.65
C GLU A 89 -5.57 -5.00 9.89
N THR A 90 -5.10 -3.81 9.50
CA THR A 90 -5.86 -2.88 8.66
C THR A 90 -6.21 -3.51 7.31
N HIS A 91 -5.25 -4.16 6.64
CA HIS A 91 -5.47 -4.86 5.37
C HIS A 91 -6.52 -5.96 5.49
N ARG A 92 -6.45 -6.73 6.57
CA ARG A 92 -7.40 -7.81 6.86
C ARG A 92 -8.82 -7.30 7.06
N ILE A 93 -9.00 -6.11 7.66
CA ILE A 93 -10.31 -5.48 7.82
C ILE A 93 -10.85 -5.06 6.45
N TRP A 94 -10.00 -4.49 5.60
CA TRP A 94 -10.37 -3.97 4.29
C TRP A 94 -10.70 -5.05 3.26
N SER A 95 -9.88 -6.09 3.16
CA SER A 95 -10.07 -7.20 2.21
C SER A 95 -11.33 -8.05 2.45
N ARG A 96 -12.08 -7.77 3.54
CA ARG A 96 -13.36 -8.43 3.87
C ARG A 96 -14.60 -7.65 3.41
N HIS A 97 -14.43 -6.41 2.96
CA HIS A 97 -15.49 -5.57 2.42
C HIS A 97 -15.50 -5.59 0.89
#